data_AF-A0A931RRE8-F1
#
_entry.id   AF-A0A931RRE8-F1
#
_cell.length_a   1.000
_cell.length_b   1.000
_cell.length_c   1.000
_cell.angle_alpha   90.00
_cell.angle_beta   90.00
_cell.angle_gamma   90.00
#
_symmetry.space_group_name_H-M   'P 1'
#
loop_
_entity.id
_entity.type
_entity.pdbx_description
1 polymer ?
#
loop_
_entity_poly.entity_id
_entity_poly.type
_entity_poly.pdbx_seq_one_letter_code
_entity_poly.pdbx_strand_id
1 'polypeptide(L)' 'MELSKTYDHKQVEDEIYRLWEKSGFFNPDKLPSRHKNPFSILLPLPNANDPLHMGH' A
#
# COMPACT_ATOMS: atom_id res chain seq x y z
N MET A 1 6.91 14.69 -18.85
CA MET A 1 7.20 14.63 -17.40
C MET A 1 8.69 14.82 -17.28
N GLU A 2 9.15 15.94 -16.72
CA GLU A 2 10.56 16.10 -16.42
C GLU A 2 10.85 15.48 -15.06
N LEU A 3 11.84 14.58 -15.01
CA LEU A 3 12.31 13.99 -13.77
C LEU A 3 13.39 14.88 -13.18
N SER A 4 13.21 15.31 -11.94
CA SER A 4 14.23 16.03 -11.19
C SER A 4 15.51 15.20 -11.11
N LYS A 5 16.67 15.86 -11.16
CA LYS A 5 17.98 15.22 -10.94
C LYS A 5 18.13 14.64 -9.53
N THR A 6 17.36 15.17 -8.57
CA THR A 6 17.37 14.72 -7.18
C THR A 6 15.96 14.27 -6.79
N TYR A 7 15.88 13.08 -6.19
CA TYR A 7 14.63 12.52 -5.69
C TYR A 7 14.25 13.17 -4.35
N ASP A 8 13.01 13.65 -4.26
CA ASP A 8 12.38 14.07 -3.01
C ASP A 8 11.18 13.16 -2.73
N HIS A 9 11.33 12.28 -1.76
CA HIS A 9 10.34 11.26 -1.43
C HIS A 9 9.00 11.87 -0.96
N LYS A 10 9.03 13.03 -0.30
CA LYS A 10 7.83 13.70 0.20
C LYS A 10 6.90 14.16 -0.91
N GLN A 11 7.45 14.40 -2.11
CA GLN A 11 6.67 14.83 -3.27
C GLN A 11 6.03 13.66 -4.01
N VAL A 12 6.43 12.42 -3.71
CA VAL A 12 6.08 11.23 -4.51
C VAL A 12 5.30 10.20 -3.69
N GLU A 13 5.70 9.93 -2.45
CA GLU A 13 5.13 8.86 -1.61
C GLU A 13 3.63 9.09 -1.35
N ASP A 14 3.22 10.31 -1.01
CA ASP A 14 1.82 10.66 -0.76
C ASP A 14 0.92 10.45 -1.98
N GLU A 15 1.41 10.76 -3.19
CA GLU A 15 0.64 10.57 -4.43
C GLU A 15 0.47 9.09 -4.73
N ILE A 16 1.54 8.30 -4.62
CA ILE A 16 1.51 6.86 -4.84
C ILE A 16 0.59 6.19 -3.83
N TYR A 17 0.68 6.55 -2.56
CA TYR A 17 -0.18 5.98 -1.52
C TYR A 17 -1.66 6.22 -1.83
N ARG A 18 -2.03 7.47 -2.16
CA ARG A 18 -3.40 7.83 -2.56
C ARG A 18 -3.85 7.11 -3.84
N LEU A 19 -2.95 6.89 -4.79
CA LEU A 19 -3.24 6.13 -6.00
C LEU A 19 -3.65 4.68 -5.65
N TRP A 20 -2.89 4.03 -4.77
CA TRP A 20 -3.20 2.69 -4.30
C TRP A 20 -4.51 2.64 -3.52
N GLU A 21 -4.74 3.57 -2.58
CA GLU A 21 -6.00 3.63 -1.82
C GLU A 21 -7.22 3.78 -2.75
N LYS A 22 -7.11 4.63 -3.78
CA LYS A 22 -8.19 4.88 -4.74
C LYS A 22 -8.36 3.79 -5.80
N SER A 23 -7.37 2.93 -5.99
CA SER A 23 -7.38 1.91 -7.04
C SER A 23 -8.45 0.82 -6.84
N GLY A 24 -8.88 0.61 -5.59
CA GLY A 24 -9.75 -0.51 -5.21
C GLY A 24 -9.03 -1.86 -5.07
N PHE A 25 -7.72 -1.93 -5.33
CA PHE A 25 -6.95 -3.19 -5.24
C PHE A 25 -6.81 -3.75 -3.83
N PHE A 26 -7.01 -2.93 -2.79
CA PHE A 26 -7.03 -3.39 -1.39
C PHE A 26 -8.32 -4.10 -0.98
N ASN A 27 -9.31 -4.19 -1.89
CA ASN A 27 -10.52 -4.97 -1.67
C ASN A 27 -10.50 -6.22 -2.58
N PRO A 28 -10.23 -7.42 -2.04
CA PRO A 28 -10.16 -8.64 -2.83
C PRO A 28 -11.49 -8.99 -3.52
N ASP A 29 -12.63 -8.56 -2.98
CA ASP A 29 -13.96 -8.83 -3.54
C ASP A 29 -14.24 -8.03 -4.82
N LYS A 30 -13.48 -6.97 -5.08
CA LYS A 30 -13.64 -6.07 -6.24
C LYS A 30 -12.63 -6.33 -7.35
N LEU A 31 -11.79 -7.36 -7.21
CA LEU A 31 -10.76 -7.69 -8.21
C LEU A 31 -11.37 -8.33 -9.46
N PRO A 32 -10.80 -8.10 -10.65
CA PRO A 32 -11.25 -8.78 -11.87
C PRO A 32 -11.06 -10.30 -11.76
N SER A 33 -11.97 -11.05 -12.36
CA SER A 33 -12.03 -12.53 -12.33
C SER A 33 -10.92 -13.23 -13.15
N ARG A 34 -9.68 -12.74 -13.04
CA ARG A 34 -8.48 -13.30 -13.65
C ARG A 34 -7.69 -14.18 -12.67
N HIS A 35 -7.86 -13.97 -11.37
CA HIS A 35 -7.19 -14.73 -10.32
C HIS A 35 -8.08 -15.88 -9.87
N LYS A 36 -7.70 -17.12 -10.23
CA LYS A 36 -8.51 -18.32 -9.97
C LYS A 36 -8.31 -18.90 -8.57
N ASN A 37 -7.12 -18.70 -7.99
CA ASN A 37 -6.78 -19.21 -6.67
C ASN A 37 -6.44 -18.03 -5.73
N PRO A 38 -7.06 -17.94 -4.55
CA PRO A 38 -6.73 -16.91 -3.59
C PRO A 38 -5.33 -17.12 -3.01
N PHE A 39 -4.66 -16.03 -2.69
CA PHE A 39 -3.42 -16.02 -1.93
C PHE A 39 -3.60 -15.10 -0.72
N SER A 40 -3.20 -15.58 0.45
CA SER A 40 -3.41 -14.88 1.71
C SER A 40 -2.11 -14.85 2.50
N ILE A 41 -1.75 -13.65 2.96
CA ILE A 41 -0.71 -13.43 3.97
C ILE A 41 -1.39 -12.86 5.20
N LEU A 42 -1.13 -13.47 6.36
CA LEU A 42 -1.59 -12.94 7.63
C LEU A 42 -0.62 -11.86 8.09
N LEU A 43 -1.12 -10.64 8.27
CA LEU A 43 -0.39 -9.59 8.96
C LEU A 43 -0.68 -9.74 10.46
N PRO A 44 0.35 -9.89 11.31
CA PRO A 44 0.15 -9.89 12.76
C PRO A 44 -0.45 -8.54 13.15
N LEU A 45 -1.51 -8.56 13.97
CA LEU A 45 -2.18 -7.34 14.38
C LEU A 45 -1.24 -6.53 15.29
N PRO A 46 -0.95 -5.26 14.97
CA PRO A 46 -0.16 -4.42 15.85
C PRO A 46 -0.97 -4.07 17.11
N ASN A 47 -0.27 -3.81 18.21
CA ASN A 47 -0.90 -3.30 19.43
C ASN A 47 -1.42 -1.88 19.18
N ALA A 48 -2.69 -1.62 19.49
CA ALA A 48 -3.31 -0.32 19.25
C ALA A 48 -2.92 0.78 20.25
N ASN A 49 -2.28 0.41 21.37
CA ASN A 49 -2.01 1.32 22.48
C ASN A 49 -0.69 2.08 22.35
N ASP A 50 0.22 1.63 21.48
CA ASP A 50 1.54 2.24 21.30
C ASP A 50 1.86 2.47 19.82
N PRO A 51 2.66 3.49 19.48
CA PRO A 51 3.13 3.70 18.11
C PRO A 51 3.94 2.50 17.59
N LEU A 52 3.92 2.32 16.27
CA LEU A 52 4.78 1.35 15.60
C LEU A 52 6.26 1.72 15.83
N HIS A 53 7.06 0.70 16.11
CA HIS A 53 8.52 0.78 16.18
C HIS A 53 9.16 0.01 15.03
N MET A 54 10.47 0.17 14.80
CA MET A 54 11.25 -0.45 13.68
C MET A 54 11.22 -1.99 13.61
N GLY A 55 10.57 -2.66 14.56
CA GLY A 55 10.43 -4.13 14.58
C GLY A 55 9.05 -4.61 14.12
N HIS A 56 8.12 -3.68 13.88
CA HIS A 56 6.95 -3.91 13.04
C HIS A 56 7.38 -3.76 11.58
#